data_AF-A0A379URX6-F1
#
_entry.id   AF-A0A379URX6-F1
#
_cell.length_a   1.000
_cell.length_b   1.000
_cell.length_c   1.000
_cell.angle_alpha   90.00
_cell.angle_beta   90.00
_cell.angle_gamma   90.00
#
_symmetry.space_group_name_H-M   'P 1'
#
loop_
_entity.id
_entity.type
_entity.pdbx_description
1 polymer ?
#
loop_
_entity_poly.entity_id
_entity_poly.type
_entity_poly.pdbx_seq_one_letter_code
_entity_poly.pdbx_strand_id
1 'polypeptide(L)'
;MVEEYTGVALDKSESRTDWLARPLSERQCEYAAADVWYLLPIAKKLMIETEAAGWLPAALDECRLMQQRRQEIQAPEEAWRDITNAWQLRTRQLACLQLLADWRLRKARERDMAVNFVVREENLWAVARYMPGSLGELDSLGLSGSEIRFHGKTLISLVAKAQALPEEALPEPLLNLMDMPGYRKAFKAIKALVAEVSASHHVSGELLASRRQINQLLNWHWKLKPQNGQPELISGWRAELMAEKLTLLLQEYPR
;
A
#
# COMPACT_ATOMS: atom_id res chain seq x y z
N MET A 1 24.50 3.63 8.99
CA MET A 1 25.04 2.36 8.44
C MET A 1 26.45 2.55 7.89
N VAL A 2 26.69 3.38 6.87
CA VAL A 2 28.06 3.57 6.35
C VAL A 2 29.02 4.02 7.45
N GLU A 3 28.70 5.12 8.14
CA GLU A 3 29.51 5.63 9.27
C GLU A 3 29.75 4.58 10.37
N GLU A 4 28.71 3.82 10.76
CA GLU A 4 28.83 2.74 11.77
C GLU A 4 29.85 1.66 11.36
N TYR A 5 29.83 1.23 10.09
CA TYR A 5 30.64 0.10 9.63
C TYR A 5 32.00 0.47 9.04
N THR A 6 32.18 1.73 8.64
CA THR A 6 33.38 2.23 7.95
C THR A 6 34.03 3.44 8.62
N GLY A 7 33.35 4.11 9.57
CA GLY A 7 33.78 5.38 10.15
C GLY A 7 33.67 6.58 9.20
N VAL A 8 33.15 6.38 7.99
CA VAL A 8 33.06 7.43 6.97
C VAL A 8 31.70 8.13 7.04
N ALA A 9 31.73 9.44 7.30
CA ALA A 9 30.58 10.31 7.11
C ALA A 9 30.43 10.63 5.61
N LEU A 10 29.32 10.20 5.01
CA LEU A 10 29.00 10.52 3.63
C LEU A 10 28.51 11.96 3.49
N ASP A 11 28.96 12.64 2.43
CA ASP A 11 28.37 13.91 2.03
C ASP A 11 26.93 13.67 1.51
N LYS A 12 25.99 14.48 1.99
CA LYS A 12 24.56 14.42 1.63
C LYS A 12 24.15 15.53 0.67
N SER A 13 25.10 16.38 0.27
CA SER A 13 24.89 17.58 -0.55
C SER A 13 24.18 17.28 -1.88
N GLU A 14 24.49 16.16 -2.53
CA GLU A 14 23.96 15.83 -3.85
C GLU A 14 22.68 14.95 -3.83
N SER A 15 22.16 14.61 -2.64
CA SER A 15 21.00 13.71 -2.48
C SER A 15 19.71 14.21 -3.14
N ARG A 16 19.56 15.53 -3.31
CA ARG A 16 18.37 16.20 -3.89
C ARG A 16 18.75 17.10 -5.06
N THR A 17 19.43 16.52 -6.04
CA THR A 17 19.81 17.21 -7.28
C THR A 17 19.04 16.67 -8.48
N ASP A 18 19.13 17.37 -9.62
CA ASP A 18 18.51 16.92 -10.87
C ASP A 18 19.31 15.75 -11.48
N TRP A 19 18.81 14.53 -11.27
CA TRP A 19 19.39 13.29 -11.81
C TRP A 19 19.10 13.06 -13.31
N LEU A 20 18.25 13.89 -13.93
CA LEU A 20 17.97 13.86 -15.37
C LEU A 20 18.87 14.81 -16.15
N ALA A 21 19.50 15.80 -15.50
CA ALA A 21 20.42 16.75 -16.14
C ALA A 21 21.59 16.04 -16.84
N ARG A 22 22.03 16.55 -17.99
CA ARG A 22 23.20 16.03 -18.72
C ARG A 22 24.10 17.17 -19.24
N PRO A 23 25.44 17.03 -19.08
CA PRO A 23 26.13 15.99 -18.30
C PRO A 23 25.83 16.12 -16.80
N LEU A 24 25.95 15.02 -16.07
CA LEU A 24 25.95 15.08 -14.60
C LEU A 24 27.23 15.76 -14.12
N SER A 25 27.17 16.45 -12.98
CA SER A 25 28.37 17.00 -12.36
C SER A 25 29.25 15.89 -11.77
N GLU A 26 30.54 16.16 -11.59
CA GLU A 26 31.47 15.23 -10.94
C GLU A 26 31.00 14.84 -9.53
N ARG A 27 30.49 15.81 -8.75
CA ARG A 27 29.94 15.56 -7.41
C ARG A 27 28.75 14.62 -7.42
N GLN A 28 27.84 14.75 -8.40
CA GLN A 28 26.72 13.82 -8.55
C GLN A 28 27.22 12.40 -8.87
N CYS A 29 28.23 12.26 -9.72
CA CYS A 29 28.83 10.97 -10.04
C CYS A 29 29.51 10.34 -8.81
N GLU A 30 30.28 11.11 -8.05
CA GLU A 30 30.93 10.67 -6.81
C GLU A 30 29.91 10.23 -5.75
N TYR A 31 28.86 11.03 -5.54
CA TYR A 31 27.76 10.71 -4.63
C TYR A 31 27.07 9.40 -5.02
N ALA A 32 26.69 9.24 -6.29
CA ALA A 32 26.03 8.02 -6.77
C ALA A 32 26.96 6.78 -6.69
N ALA A 33 28.26 6.96 -6.94
CA ALA A 33 29.23 5.88 -6.80
C ALA A 33 29.42 5.47 -5.33
N ALA A 34 29.43 6.43 -4.40
CA ALA A 34 29.57 6.16 -2.97
C ALA A 34 28.45 5.24 -2.43
N ASP A 35 27.21 5.41 -2.91
CA ASP A 35 26.05 4.60 -2.50
C ASP A 35 26.23 3.10 -2.76
N VAL A 36 27.05 2.70 -3.74
CA VAL A 36 27.35 1.29 -4.03
C VAL A 36 28.75 0.86 -3.59
N TRP A 37 29.72 1.79 -3.62
CA TRP A 37 31.11 1.52 -3.23
C TRP A 37 31.20 1.05 -1.77
N TYR A 38 30.57 1.79 -0.85
CA TYR A 38 30.58 1.43 0.57
C TYR A 38 29.61 0.30 0.91
N LEU A 39 28.60 0.05 0.08
CA LEU A 39 27.59 -0.97 0.34
C LEU A 39 28.16 -2.40 0.24
N LEU A 40 29.03 -2.70 -0.72
CA LEU A 40 29.58 -4.03 -0.92
C LEU A 40 30.31 -4.61 0.32
N PRO A 41 31.27 -3.89 0.95
CA PRO A 41 31.92 -4.41 2.17
C PRO A 41 30.96 -4.53 3.34
N ILE A 42 29.98 -3.62 3.46
CA ILE A 42 28.95 -3.66 4.51
C ILE A 42 28.04 -4.88 4.32
N ALA A 43 27.59 -5.17 3.10
CA ALA A 43 26.77 -6.33 2.80
C ALA A 43 27.45 -7.63 3.23
N LYS A 44 28.76 -7.78 2.98
CA LYS A 44 29.53 -8.95 3.44
C LYS A 44 29.53 -9.10 4.97
N LYS A 45 29.70 -7.99 5.71
CA LYS A 45 29.66 -8.00 7.18
C LYS A 45 28.27 -8.36 7.70
N LEU A 46 27.23 -7.71 7.17
CA LEU A 46 25.84 -7.95 7.56
C LEU A 46 25.40 -9.40 7.29
N MET A 47 25.85 -10.02 6.21
CA MET A 47 25.56 -11.44 5.94
C MET A 47 26.11 -12.34 7.05
N ILE A 48 27.38 -12.14 7.45
CA ILE A 48 28.02 -12.90 8.53
C ILE A 48 27.32 -12.65 9.87
N GLU A 49 27.02 -11.38 10.19
CA GLU A 49 26.34 -11.01 11.44
C GLU A 49 24.94 -11.60 11.53
N THR A 50 24.17 -11.57 10.42
CA THR A 50 22.80 -12.11 10.38
C THR A 50 22.79 -13.64 10.44
N GLU A 51 23.78 -14.29 9.81
CA GLU A 51 23.97 -15.75 9.91
C GLU A 51 24.36 -16.17 11.33
N ALA A 52 25.32 -15.47 11.93
CA ALA A 52 25.75 -15.72 13.31
C ALA A 52 24.62 -15.50 14.33
N ALA A 53 23.72 -14.54 14.05
CA ALA A 53 22.53 -14.31 14.86
C ALA A 53 21.40 -15.35 14.62
N GLY A 54 21.55 -16.26 13.65
CA GLY A 54 20.57 -17.29 13.33
C GLY A 54 19.36 -16.82 12.53
N TRP A 55 19.34 -15.55 12.06
CA TRP A 55 18.19 -14.93 11.40
C TRP A 55 18.32 -14.84 9.88
N LEU A 56 19.39 -15.36 9.29
CA LEU A 56 19.62 -15.25 7.84
C LEU A 56 18.47 -15.84 7.01
N PRO A 57 17.90 -17.03 7.33
CA PRO A 57 16.76 -17.56 6.58
C PRO A 57 15.55 -16.60 6.59
N ALA A 58 15.22 -16.05 7.76
CA ALA A 58 14.12 -15.10 7.90
C ALA A 58 14.39 -13.77 7.17
N ALA A 59 15.62 -13.26 7.22
CA ALA A 59 16.01 -12.04 6.51
C ALA A 59 15.91 -12.20 4.99
N LEU A 60 16.32 -13.35 4.45
CA LEU A 60 16.16 -13.67 3.02
C LEU A 60 14.68 -13.81 2.64
N ASP A 61 13.88 -14.41 3.51
CA ASP A 61 12.43 -14.54 3.30
C ASP A 61 11.73 -13.16 3.30
N GLU A 62 12.10 -12.26 4.21
CA GLU A 62 11.58 -10.89 4.24
C GLU A 62 11.99 -10.09 2.99
N CYS A 63 13.23 -10.23 2.53
CA CYS A 63 13.70 -9.66 1.27
C CYS A 63 12.86 -10.17 0.08
N ARG A 64 12.60 -11.48 0.03
CA ARG A 64 11.76 -12.12 -0.99
C ARG A 64 10.33 -11.60 -0.94
N LEU A 65 9.75 -11.47 0.25
CA LEU A 65 8.39 -10.93 0.44
C LEU A 65 8.29 -9.49 -0.09
N MET A 66 9.28 -8.65 0.20
CA MET A 66 9.33 -7.28 -0.34
C MET A 66 9.44 -7.25 -1.87
N GLN A 67 10.26 -8.13 -2.46
CA GLN A 67 10.39 -8.27 -3.91
C GLN A 67 9.08 -8.69 -4.57
N GLN A 68 8.42 -9.72 -4.02
CA GLN A 68 7.13 -10.21 -4.52
C GLN A 68 6.06 -9.12 -4.50
N ARG A 69 5.92 -8.40 -3.38
CA ARG A 69 4.97 -7.28 -3.26
C ARG A 69 5.24 -6.15 -4.26
N ARG A 70 6.49 -5.90 -4.63
CA ARG A 70 6.85 -4.87 -5.63
C ARG A 70 6.57 -5.31 -7.07
N GLN A 71 6.48 -6.61 -7.32
CA GLN A 71 6.13 -7.17 -8.63
C GLN A 71 4.62 -7.21 -8.87
N GLU A 72 3.80 -7.00 -7.84
CA GLU A 72 2.35 -6.90 -7.98
C GLU A 72 1.97 -5.69 -8.84
N ILE A 73 1.44 -5.98 -10.03
CA ILE A 73 0.92 -4.95 -10.93
C ILE A 73 -0.55 -4.76 -10.64
N GLN A 74 -0.92 -3.58 -10.17
CA GLN A 74 -2.31 -3.23 -9.96
C GLN A 74 -3.08 -3.24 -11.29
N ALA A 75 -4.11 -4.09 -11.37
CA ALA A 75 -5.06 -4.07 -12.46
C ALA A 75 -5.95 -2.80 -12.36
N PRO A 76 -6.20 -2.05 -13.44
CA PRO A 76 -7.02 -0.85 -13.39
C PRO A 76 -8.41 -1.05 -12.77
N GLU A 77 -9.05 -2.19 -13.03
CA GLU A 77 -10.34 -2.57 -12.46
C GLU A 77 -10.33 -2.72 -10.94
N GLU A 78 -9.15 -2.88 -10.32
CA GLU A 78 -8.97 -2.98 -8.87
C GLU A 78 -8.43 -1.70 -8.22
N ALA A 79 -8.15 -0.65 -9.01
CA ALA A 79 -7.54 0.59 -8.52
C ALA A 79 -8.37 1.30 -7.43
N TRP A 80 -9.68 1.11 -7.43
CA TRP A 80 -10.59 1.67 -6.42
C TRP A 80 -10.36 1.12 -5.01
N ARG A 81 -9.74 -0.07 -4.88
CA ARG A 81 -9.51 -0.70 -3.57
C ARG A 81 -8.49 0.04 -2.71
N ASP A 82 -7.58 0.78 -3.33
CA ASP A 82 -6.54 1.55 -2.65
C ASP A 82 -7.05 2.90 -2.14
N ILE A 83 -8.22 3.34 -2.61
CA ILE A 83 -8.86 4.57 -2.15
C ILE A 83 -9.44 4.33 -0.76
N THR A 84 -8.74 4.85 0.26
CA THR A 84 -8.94 4.47 1.67
C THR A 84 -10.33 4.78 2.24
N ASN A 85 -11.06 5.72 1.66
CA ASN A 85 -12.41 6.13 2.04
C ASN A 85 -13.50 5.56 1.10
N ALA A 86 -13.17 4.63 0.20
CA ALA A 86 -14.14 3.97 -0.68
C ALA A 86 -15.26 3.24 0.09
N TRP A 87 -14.98 2.77 1.32
CA TRP A 87 -15.95 2.07 2.16
C TRP A 87 -17.12 2.94 2.64
N GLN A 88 -16.99 4.27 2.55
CA GLN A 88 -18.07 5.19 2.89
C GLN A 88 -19.12 5.31 1.77
N LEU A 89 -18.82 4.79 0.58
CA LEU A 89 -19.69 4.89 -0.58
C LEU A 89 -20.72 3.76 -0.59
N ARG A 90 -21.96 4.10 -0.97
CA ARG A 90 -23.00 3.11 -1.24
C ARG A 90 -22.72 2.38 -2.56
N THR A 91 -23.34 1.24 -2.75
CA THR A 91 -23.21 0.35 -3.91
C THR A 91 -23.13 1.07 -5.28
N ARG A 92 -24.05 2.00 -5.57
CA ARG A 92 -24.05 2.78 -6.83
C ARG A 92 -22.86 3.75 -6.95
N GLN A 93 -22.53 4.43 -5.85
CA GLN A 93 -21.38 5.35 -5.78
C GLN A 93 -20.07 4.57 -5.88
N LEU A 94 -20.01 3.38 -5.30
CA LEU A 94 -18.86 2.48 -5.39
C LEU A 94 -18.66 1.98 -6.83
N ALA A 95 -19.73 1.62 -7.53
CA ALA A 95 -19.65 1.30 -8.97
C ALA A 95 -19.09 2.48 -9.78
N CYS A 96 -19.50 3.71 -9.46
CA CYS A 96 -18.94 4.90 -10.08
C CYS A 96 -17.44 5.03 -9.77
N LEU A 97 -17.03 4.83 -8.51
CA LEU A 97 -15.63 4.88 -8.12
C LEU A 97 -14.78 3.83 -8.86
N GLN A 98 -15.30 2.62 -9.06
CA GLN A 98 -14.63 1.56 -9.84
C GLN A 98 -14.32 2.04 -11.26
N LEU A 99 -15.32 2.57 -11.97
CA LEU A 99 -15.17 3.08 -13.33
C LEU A 99 -14.19 4.27 -13.39
N LEU A 100 -14.28 5.18 -12.43
CA LEU A 100 -13.44 6.37 -12.34
C LEU A 100 -11.98 6.02 -12.05
N ALA A 101 -11.73 5.12 -11.10
CA ALA A 101 -10.38 4.70 -10.72
C ALA A 101 -9.69 3.89 -11.83
N ASP A 102 -10.42 2.98 -12.50
CA ASP A 102 -9.94 2.26 -13.68
C ASP A 102 -9.47 3.25 -14.76
N TRP A 103 -10.35 4.18 -15.14
CA TRP A 103 -10.04 5.18 -16.16
C TRP A 103 -8.83 6.04 -15.75
N ARG A 104 -8.78 6.50 -14.50
CA ARG A 104 -7.70 7.35 -13.99
C ARG A 104 -6.36 6.62 -14.07
N LEU A 105 -6.29 5.36 -13.64
CA LEU A 105 -5.04 4.60 -13.67
C LEU A 105 -4.57 4.34 -15.10
N ARG A 106 -5.49 4.00 -16.01
CA ARG A 106 -5.15 3.84 -17.45
C ARG A 106 -4.64 5.15 -18.03
N LYS A 107 -5.30 6.28 -17.74
CA LYS A 107 -4.89 7.60 -18.23
C LYS A 107 -3.53 8.03 -17.69
N ALA A 108 -3.28 7.77 -16.41
CA ALA A 108 -2.00 8.04 -15.75
C ALA A 108 -0.85 7.28 -16.44
N ARG A 109 -1.06 5.99 -16.72
CA ARG A 109 -0.09 5.15 -17.45
C ARG A 109 0.11 5.61 -18.90
N GLU A 110 -0.96 5.94 -19.62
CA GLU A 110 -0.88 6.45 -21.01
C GLU A 110 -0.05 7.74 -21.11
N ARG A 111 -0.14 8.61 -20.09
CA ARG A 111 0.48 9.94 -20.08
C ARG A 111 1.78 10.00 -19.28
N ASP A 112 2.24 8.87 -18.77
CA ASP A 112 3.42 8.78 -17.91
C ASP A 112 3.41 9.82 -16.78
N MET A 113 2.30 9.86 -16.03
CA MET A 113 2.13 10.79 -14.91
C MET A 113 1.51 10.11 -13.71
N ALA A 114 1.77 10.63 -12.50
CA ALA A 114 1.13 10.13 -11.30
C ALA A 114 -0.40 10.37 -11.36
N VAL A 115 -1.17 9.45 -10.77
CA VAL A 115 -2.65 9.48 -10.82
C VAL A 115 -3.25 10.80 -10.33
N ASN A 116 -2.65 11.46 -9.34
CA ASN A 116 -3.13 12.73 -8.80
C ASN A 116 -2.88 13.93 -9.72
N PHE A 117 -2.01 13.80 -10.73
CA PHE A 117 -1.88 14.82 -11.79
C PHE A 117 -2.93 14.66 -12.90
N VAL A 118 -3.59 13.50 -12.99
CA VAL A 118 -4.75 13.29 -13.87
C VAL A 118 -6.00 13.91 -13.22
N VAL A 119 -6.38 13.37 -12.06
CA VAL A 119 -7.45 13.89 -11.21
C VAL A 119 -7.05 13.59 -9.76
N ARG A 120 -7.10 14.60 -8.89
CA ARG A 120 -6.79 14.42 -7.47
C ARG A 120 -7.71 13.39 -6.83
N GLU A 121 -7.20 12.61 -5.88
CA GLU A 121 -7.96 11.51 -5.27
C GLU A 121 -9.23 11.99 -4.57
N GLU A 122 -9.15 13.11 -3.86
CA GLU A 122 -10.29 13.76 -3.20
C GLU A 122 -11.38 14.17 -4.18
N ASN A 123 -10.99 14.67 -5.36
CA ASN A 123 -11.91 15.07 -6.42
C ASN A 123 -12.56 13.85 -7.08
N LEU A 124 -11.77 12.81 -7.36
CA LEU A 124 -12.28 11.56 -7.95
C LEU A 124 -13.32 10.92 -7.03
N TRP A 125 -13.04 10.89 -5.72
CA TRP A 125 -13.97 10.38 -4.72
C TRP A 125 -15.21 11.27 -4.58
N ALA A 126 -15.07 12.60 -4.62
CA ALA A 126 -16.20 13.52 -4.58
C ALA A 126 -17.14 13.32 -5.78
N VAL A 127 -16.60 13.14 -6.99
CA VAL A 127 -17.40 12.80 -8.18
C VAL A 127 -18.17 11.50 -7.97
N ALA A 128 -17.53 10.45 -7.44
CA ALA A 128 -18.21 9.19 -7.14
C ALA A 128 -19.30 9.34 -6.06
N ARG A 129 -19.07 10.16 -5.04
CA ARG A 129 -20.01 10.38 -3.93
C ARG A 129 -21.23 11.19 -4.35
N TYR A 130 -21.01 12.30 -5.04
CA TYR A 130 -22.08 13.25 -5.35
C TYR A 130 -22.71 13.05 -6.73
N MET A 131 -22.11 12.22 -7.58
CA MET A 131 -22.66 11.80 -8.88
C MET A 131 -23.10 12.98 -9.77
N PRO A 132 -22.19 13.94 -10.07
CA PRO A 132 -22.52 15.17 -10.78
C PRO A 132 -22.97 14.92 -12.24
N GLY A 133 -23.99 15.67 -12.68
CA GLY A 133 -24.57 15.58 -14.02
C GLY A 133 -24.07 16.64 -15.02
N SER A 134 -23.32 17.65 -14.56
CA SER A 134 -22.90 18.79 -15.38
C SER A 134 -21.50 19.29 -15.04
N LEU A 135 -20.89 20.07 -15.96
CA LEU A 135 -19.56 20.66 -15.73
C LEU A 135 -19.57 21.69 -14.60
N GLY A 136 -20.69 22.42 -14.42
CA GLY A 136 -20.86 23.38 -13.32
C GLY A 136 -20.96 22.71 -11.95
N GLU A 137 -21.53 21.50 -11.89
CA GLU A 137 -21.49 20.68 -10.67
C GLU A 137 -20.08 20.19 -10.36
N LEU A 138 -19.26 19.84 -11.37
CA LEU A 138 -17.85 19.50 -11.13
C LEU A 138 -17.06 20.67 -10.52
N ASP A 139 -17.29 21.89 -11.01
CA ASP A 139 -16.71 23.11 -10.45
C ASP A 139 -17.17 23.34 -9.00
N SER A 140 -18.47 23.14 -8.74
CA SER A 140 -19.04 23.24 -7.38
C SER A 140 -18.49 22.19 -6.40
N LEU A 141 -18.01 21.04 -6.91
CA LEU A 141 -17.32 20.02 -6.11
C LEU A 141 -15.83 20.34 -5.86
N GLY A 142 -15.30 21.43 -6.41
CA GLY A 142 -13.93 21.90 -6.19
C GLY A 142 -12.90 21.34 -7.17
N LEU A 143 -13.32 20.76 -8.30
CA LEU A 143 -12.38 20.34 -9.34
C LEU A 143 -11.70 21.57 -9.97
N SER A 144 -10.41 21.45 -10.25
CA SER A 144 -9.67 22.53 -10.91
C SER A 144 -10.13 22.73 -12.36
N GLY A 145 -10.02 23.95 -12.86
CA GLY A 145 -10.35 24.25 -14.27
C GLY A 145 -9.58 23.37 -15.28
N SER A 146 -8.36 22.92 -14.95
CA SER A 146 -7.61 21.97 -15.77
C SER A 146 -8.27 20.59 -15.80
N GLU A 147 -8.62 20.04 -14.63
CA GLU A 147 -9.33 18.75 -14.53
C GLU A 147 -10.66 18.80 -15.29
N ILE A 148 -11.44 19.88 -15.14
CA ILE A 148 -12.73 20.04 -15.82
C ILE A 148 -12.54 20.16 -17.34
N ARG A 149 -11.60 21.01 -17.79
CA ARG A 149 -11.35 21.23 -19.22
C ARG A 149 -10.87 19.96 -19.94
N PHE A 150 -9.97 19.20 -19.32
CA PHE A 150 -9.41 18.00 -19.95
C PHE A 150 -10.23 16.73 -19.73
N HIS A 151 -10.94 16.62 -18.60
CA HIS A 151 -11.52 15.36 -18.16
C HIS A 151 -13.00 15.45 -17.78
N GLY A 152 -13.58 16.64 -17.62
CA GLY A 152 -14.94 16.82 -17.11
C GLY A 152 -16.01 16.07 -17.89
N LYS A 153 -15.95 16.08 -19.23
CA LYS A 153 -16.87 15.30 -20.07
C LYS A 153 -16.75 13.79 -19.82
N THR A 154 -15.53 13.29 -19.65
CA THR A 154 -15.28 11.88 -19.35
C THR A 154 -15.82 11.51 -17.97
N LEU A 155 -15.56 12.33 -16.95
CA LEU A 155 -16.06 12.10 -15.59
C LEU A 155 -17.59 12.00 -15.56
N ILE A 156 -18.30 12.95 -16.18
CA ILE A 156 -19.77 12.95 -16.28
C ILE A 156 -20.26 11.71 -17.05
N SER A 157 -19.58 11.32 -18.13
CA SER A 157 -19.96 10.12 -18.88
C SER A 157 -19.83 8.83 -18.06
N LEU A 158 -18.83 8.75 -17.17
CA LEU A 158 -18.62 7.59 -16.29
C LEU A 158 -19.64 7.57 -15.14
N VAL A 159 -20.02 8.74 -14.61
CA VAL A 159 -21.13 8.89 -13.67
C VAL A 159 -22.43 8.41 -14.31
N ALA A 160 -22.75 8.88 -15.51
CA ALA A 160 -23.94 8.45 -16.25
C ALA A 160 -23.93 6.94 -16.53
N LYS A 161 -22.76 6.39 -16.90
CA LYS A 161 -22.58 4.94 -17.07
C LYS A 161 -22.86 4.17 -15.78
N ALA A 162 -22.36 4.64 -14.63
CA ALA A 162 -22.61 4.01 -13.34
C ALA A 162 -24.09 4.06 -12.93
N GLN A 163 -24.77 5.18 -13.21
CA GLN A 163 -26.22 5.31 -12.99
C GLN A 163 -27.02 4.32 -13.82
N ALA A 164 -26.61 4.07 -15.07
CA ALA A 164 -27.29 3.17 -15.99
C ALA A 164 -27.00 1.68 -15.77
N LEU A 165 -26.10 1.30 -14.86
CA LEU A 165 -25.82 -0.12 -14.58
C LEU A 165 -27.08 -0.83 -14.03
N PRO A 166 -27.37 -2.05 -14.46
CA PRO A 166 -28.40 -2.86 -13.80
C PRO A 166 -27.96 -3.20 -12.36
N GLU A 167 -28.91 -3.42 -11.44
CA GLU A 167 -28.60 -3.63 -10.02
C GLU A 167 -27.73 -4.87 -9.79
N GLU A 168 -27.90 -5.89 -10.65
CA GLU A 168 -27.14 -7.14 -10.64
C GLU A 168 -25.66 -6.95 -11.02
N ALA A 169 -25.31 -5.86 -11.70
CA ALA A 169 -23.94 -5.53 -12.08
C ALA A 169 -23.23 -4.63 -11.07
N LEU A 170 -23.89 -4.26 -9.96
CA LEU A 170 -23.30 -3.39 -8.95
C LEU A 170 -22.41 -4.18 -7.98
N PRO A 171 -21.32 -3.57 -7.48
CA PRO A 171 -20.44 -4.22 -6.54
C PRO A 171 -21.08 -4.33 -5.15
N GLU A 172 -20.68 -5.35 -4.39
CA GLU A 172 -21.02 -5.41 -2.98
C GLU A 172 -20.43 -4.20 -2.21
N PRO A 173 -21.15 -3.66 -1.23
CA PRO A 173 -20.63 -2.60 -0.39
C PRO A 173 -19.40 -3.11 0.40
N LEU A 174 -18.42 -2.25 0.58
CA LEU A 174 -17.25 -2.60 1.38
C LEU A 174 -17.59 -2.59 2.88
N LEU A 175 -17.16 -3.63 3.57
CA LEU A 175 -17.15 -3.66 5.03
C LEU A 175 -15.89 -2.96 5.56
N ASN A 176 -16.07 -2.05 6.52
CA ASN A 176 -14.97 -1.42 7.19
C ASN A 176 -14.47 -2.30 8.34
N LEU A 177 -13.20 -2.70 8.28
CA LEU A 177 -12.57 -3.51 9.31
C LEU A 177 -12.70 -2.92 10.72
N MET A 178 -12.62 -1.59 10.84
CA MET A 178 -12.67 -0.91 12.14
C MET A 178 -14.04 -0.98 12.81
N ASP A 179 -15.09 -1.23 12.02
CA ASP A 179 -16.48 -1.31 12.50
C ASP A 179 -16.87 -2.76 12.84
N MET A 180 -16.00 -3.74 12.56
CA MET A 180 -16.26 -5.14 12.90
C MET A 180 -16.34 -5.35 14.41
N PRO A 181 -17.35 -6.08 14.91
CA PRO A 181 -17.42 -6.49 16.30
C PRO A 181 -16.12 -7.18 16.74
N GLY A 182 -15.55 -6.74 17.85
CA GLY A 182 -14.31 -7.31 18.38
C GLY A 182 -13.01 -6.76 17.77
N TYR A 183 -13.03 -5.91 16.73
CA TYR A 183 -11.82 -5.35 16.10
C TYR A 183 -10.79 -4.81 17.11
N ARG A 184 -11.20 -3.89 17.98
CA ARG A 184 -10.29 -3.26 18.96
C ARG A 184 -9.68 -4.28 19.92
N LYS A 185 -10.47 -5.28 20.34
CA LYS A 185 -10.03 -6.33 21.28
C LYS A 185 -9.06 -7.28 20.59
N ALA A 186 -9.40 -7.77 19.39
CA ALA A 186 -8.54 -8.62 18.56
C ALA A 186 -7.22 -7.93 18.22
N PHE A 187 -7.26 -6.67 17.76
CA PHE A 187 -6.06 -5.90 17.44
C PHE A 187 -5.12 -5.75 18.65
N LYS A 188 -5.69 -5.43 19.83
CA LYS A 188 -4.91 -5.33 21.08
C LYS A 188 -4.32 -6.68 21.50
N ALA A 189 -5.08 -7.77 21.37
CA ALA A 189 -4.63 -9.12 21.69
C ALA A 189 -3.47 -9.55 20.78
N ILE A 190 -3.58 -9.32 19.46
CA ILE A 190 -2.50 -9.61 18.51
C ILE A 190 -1.25 -8.77 18.84
N LYS A 191 -1.40 -7.49 19.18
CA LYS A 191 -0.25 -6.65 19.60
C LYS A 191 0.43 -7.17 20.86
N ALA A 192 -0.32 -7.69 21.83
CA ALA A 192 0.25 -8.29 23.04
C ALA A 192 1.01 -9.58 22.71
N LEU A 193 0.45 -10.45 21.87
CA LEU A 193 1.13 -11.66 21.38
C LEU A 193 2.43 -11.31 20.63
N VAL A 194 2.40 -10.30 19.75
CA VAL A 194 3.60 -9.84 19.04
C VAL A 194 4.68 -9.35 20.02
N ALA A 195 4.30 -8.69 21.11
CA ALA A 195 5.25 -8.25 22.13
C ALA A 195 5.88 -9.43 22.90
N GLU A 196 5.09 -10.48 23.19
CA GLU A 196 5.61 -11.72 23.80
C GLU A 196 6.60 -12.43 22.86
N VAL A 197 6.25 -12.59 21.58
CA VAL A 197 7.12 -13.21 20.56
C VAL A 197 8.39 -12.38 20.35
N SER A 198 8.26 -11.05 20.30
CA SER A 198 9.38 -10.11 20.22
C SER A 198 10.36 -10.29 21.38
N ALA A 199 9.87 -10.38 22.62
CA ALA A 199 10.70 -10.58 23.80
C ALA A 199 11.36 -11.96 23.82
N SER A 200 10.66 -13.00 23.36
CA SER A 200 11.13 -14.39 23.39
C SER A 200 12.21 -14.68 22.34
N HIS A 201 12.09 -14.03 21.17
CA HIS A 201 12.99 -14.24 20.04
C HIS A 201 14.02 -13.11 19.86
N HIS A 202 13.96 -12.05 20.68
CA HIS A 202 14.82 -10.87 20.58
C HIS A 202 14.77 -10.18 19.20
N VAL A 203 13.59 -10.20 18.56
CA VAL A 203 13.33 -9.54 17.27
C VAL A 203 12.42 -8.34 17.51
N SER A 204 12.63 -7.23 16.80
CA SER A 204 11.77 -6.06 16.89
C SER A 204 10.30 -6.39 16.63
N GLY A 205 9.40 -5.96 17.51
CA GLY A 205 7.96 -6.09 17.33
C GLY A 205 7.44 -5.38 16.08
N GLU A 206 8.11 -4.33 15.60
CA GLU A 206 7.76 -3.65 14.35
C GLU A 206 8.10 -4.49 13.11
N LEU A 207 9.19 -5.27 13.16
CA LEU A 207 9.55 -6.21 12.10
C LEU A 207 8.60 -7.41 12.09
N LEU A 208 8.22 -7.91 13.26
CA LEU A 208 7.28 -9.03 13.39
C LEU A 208 5.90 -8.66 12.86
N ALA A 209 5.34 -7.52 13.24
CA ALA A 209 4.01 -7.13 12.78
C ALA A 209 3.78 -5.61 12.76
N SER A 210 3.62 -5.09 11.55
CA SER A 210 3.07 -3.75 11.32
C SER A 210 1.54 -3.71 11.47
N ARG A 211 0.97 -2.52 11.67
CA ARG A 211 -0.50 -2.31 11.66
C ARG A 211 -1.14 -2.83 10.38
N ARG A 212 -0.46 -2.68 9.23
CA ARG A 212 -0.93 -3.17 7.92
C ARG A 212 -1.10 -4.69 7.95
N GLN A 213 -0.10 -5.42 8.44
CA GLN A 213 -0.11 -6.89 8.49
C GLN A 213 -1.14 -7.43 9.49
N ILE A 214 -1.30 -6.79 10.65
CA ILE A 214 -2.37 -7.15 11.60
C ILE A 214 -3.75 -6.95 10.95
N ASN A 215 -3.97 -5.81 10.30
CA ASN A 215 -5.23 -5.55 9.60
C ASN A 215 -5.42 -6.50 8.40
N GLN A 216 -4.37 -6.93 7.72
CA GLN A 216 -4.45 -7.94 6.65
C GLN A 216 -4.97 -9.28 7.20
N LEU A 217 -4.40 -9.75 8.31
CA LEU A 217 -4.85 -10.97 8.98
C LEU A 217 -6.31 -10.88 9.45
N LEU A 218 -6.72 -9.75 10.02
CA LEU A 218 -8.11 -9.58 10.47
C LEU A 218 -9.11 -9.46 9.30
N ASN A 219 -8.73 -8.78 8.20
CA ASN A 219 -9.53 -8.77 6.97
C ASN A 219 -9.70 -10.19 6.40
N TRP A 220 -8.67 -11.02 6.49
CA TRP A 220 -8.70 -12.43 6.04
C TRP A 220 -9.62 -13.26 6.93
N HIS A 221 -9.45 -13.16 8.25
CA HIS A 221 -10.22 -13.90 9.25
C HIS A 221 -11.72 -13.66 9.12
N TRP A 222 -12.13 -12.40 8.97
CA TRP A 222 -13.53 -12.02 8.78
C TRP A 222 -14.02 -12.02 7.33
N LYS A 223 -13.17 -12.41 6.37
CA LYS A 223 -13.48 -12.47 4.93
C LYS A 223 -14.06 -11.15 4.38
N LEU A 224 -13.48 -10.02 4.79
CA LEU A 224 -14.00 -8.68 4.45
C LEU A 224 -13.63 -8.23 3.04
N LYS A 225 -12.53 -8.74 2.51
CA LYS A 225 -12.00 -8.39 1.20
C LYS A 225 -11.39 -9.64 0.56
N PRO A 226 -11.48 -9.79 -0.77
CA PRO A 226 -10.70 -10.80 -1.48
C PRO A 226 -9.21 -10.53 -1.25
N GLN A 227 -8.46 -11.58 -0.99
CA GLN A 227 -7.02 -11.52 -0.80
C GLN A 227 -6.35 -12.60 -1.63
N ASN A 228 -5.23 -12.25 -2.25
CA ASN A 228 -4.40 -13.19 -2.97
C ASN A 228 -3.43 -13.82 -1.96
N GLY A 229 -3.62 -15.12 -1.68
CA GLY A 229 -2.77 -15.87 -0.78
C GLY A 229 -3.09 -15.71 0.71
N GLN A 230 -2.21 -16.29 1.54
CA GLN A 230 -2.32 -16.23 3.00
C GLN A 230 -1.76 -14.91 3.54
N PRO A 231 -2.30 -14.38 4.67
CA PRO A 231 -1.73 -13.22 5.34
C PRO A 231 -0.27 -13.41 5.73
N GLU A 232 0.49 -12.32 5.68
CA GLU A 232 1.94 -12.33 5.95
C GLU A 232 2.28 -12.79 7.37
N LEU A 233 1.40 -12.59 8.34
CA LEU A 233 1.65 -12.99 9.75
C LEU A 233 1.53 -14.49 10.00
N ILE A 234 0.87 -15.22 9.11
CA ILE A 234 0.67 -16.67 9.20
C ILE A 234 1.29 -17.40 7.99
N SER A 235 2.24 -16.77 7.32
CA SER A 235 3.03 -17.34 6.22
C SER A 235 4.52 -17.04 6.38
N GLY A 236 5.36 -17.78 5.64
CA GLY A 236 6.81 -17.61 5.63
C GLY A 236 7.45 -17.70 7.02
N TRP A 237 8.54 -16.95 7.23
CA TRP A 237 9.29 -16.96 8.48
C TRP A 237 8.47 -16.52 9.70
N ARG A 238 7.43 -15.69 9.52
CA ARG A 238 6.54 -15.28 10.62
C ARG A 238 5.64 -16.42 11.10
N ALA A 239 5.24 -17.30 10.19
CA ALA A 239 4.41 -18.46 10.54
C ALA A 239 5.11 -19.38 11.53
N GLU A 240 6.39 -19.63 11.29
CA GLU A 240 7.26 -20.46 12.13
C GLU A 240 7.34 -19.95 13.57
N LEU A 241 7.18 -18.63 13.77
CA LEU A 241 7.25 -18.00 15.09
C LEU A 241 5.90 -17.91 15.80
N MET A 242 4.80 -17.66 15.06
CA MET A 242 3.55 -17.26 15.69
C MET A 242 2.25 -17.68 15.00
N ALA A 243 2.26 -18.48 13.92
CA ALA A 243 1.03 -18.87 13.23
C ALA A 243 0.06 -19.66 14.11
N GLU A 244 0.57 -20.63 14.88
CA GLU A 244 -0.25 -21.45 15.77
C GLU A 244 -0.92 -20.60 16.86
N LYS A 245 -0.12 -19.77 17.54
CA LYS A 245 -0.61 -18.84 18.58
C LYS A 245 -1.63 -17.84 18.02
N LEU A 246 -1.39 -17.30 16.82
CA LEU A 246 -2.34 -16.41 16.14
C LEU A 246 -3.64 -17.13 15.79
N THR A 247 -3.57 -18.36 15.30
CA THR A 247 -4.75 -19.14 14.92
C THR A 247 -5.62 -19.45 16.13
N LEU A 248 -5.01 -19.86 17.25
CA LEU A 248 -5.71 -20.07 18.52
C LEU A 248 -6.36 -18.78 19.03
N LEU A 249 -5.62 -17.67 19.03
CA LEU A 249 -6.14 -16.36 19.43
C LEU A 249 -7.37 -15.95 18.61
N LEU A 250 -7.35 -16.19 17.29
CA LEU A 250 -8.44 -15.82 16.39
C LEU A 250 -9.73 -16.64 16.63
N GLN A 251 -9.68 -17.80 17.27
CA GLN A 251 -10.87 -18.59 17.62
C GLN A 251 -11.76 -17.87 18.64
N GLU A 252 -11.20 -16.96 19.45
CA GLU A 252 -11.97 -16.14 20.40
C GLU A 252 -12.79 -15.03 19.72
N TYR A 253 -12.59 -14.80 18.43
CA TYR A 253 -13.20 -13.70 17.67
C TYR A 253 -13.97 -14.24 16.46
N PRO A 254 -15.08 -14.98 16.65
CA PRO A 254 -15.86 -15.48 15.53
C PRO A 254 -16.37 -14.35 14.63
N ARG A 255 -16.73 -14.71 13.39
CA ARG A 255 -17.34 -13.78 12.44
C ARG A 255 -18.74 -13.35 12.89
#